data_AF-A0A850LQY5-F1
#
_entry.id   AF-A0A850LQY5-F1
#
_cell.length_a   1.000
_cell.length_b   1.000
_cell.length_c   1.000
_cell.angle_alpha   90.00
_cell.angle_beta   90.00
_cell.angle_gamma   90.00
#
_symmetry.space_group_name_H-M   'P 1'
#
loop_
_entity.id
_entity.type
_entity.pdbx_description
1 polymer ?
#
loop_
_entity_poly.entity_id
_entity_poly.type
_entity_poly.pdbx_seq_one_letter_code
_entity_poly.pdbx_strand_id
1 'polypeptide(L)' 'VIKNVGPNVEVIAKFNEEIIAIKQDNIIGVAFHPELSGDLRLHKFFFDMVKERVNK' A
#
# COMPACT_ATOMS: atom_id res chain seq x y z
N VAL A 1 5.98 -6.93 9.88
CA VAL A 1 6.18 -7.47 8.52
C VAL A 1 5.05 -8.45 8.19
N ILE A 2 4.68 -8.60 6.92
CA ILE A 2 3.53 -9.41 6.48
C ILE A 2 4.01 -10.85 6.21
N LYS A 3 3.36 -11.84 6.82
CA LYS A 3 3.80 -13.25 6.76
C LYS A 3 3.12 -14.10 5.70
N ASN A 4 1.88 -13.79 5.33
CA ASN A 4 1.12 -14.50 4.30
C ASN A 4 0.25 -13.52 3.51
N VAL A 5 -0.03 -13.85 2.25
CA VAL A 5 -0.91 -13.08 1.37
C VAL A 5 -1.94 -14.02 0.73
N GLY A 6 -3.17 -13.54 0.57
CA GLY A 6 -4.21 -14.27 -0.16
C GLY A 6 -4.04 -14.14 -1.69
N PRO A 7 -4.78 -14.93 -2.48
CA PRO A 7 -4.63 -14.97 -3.95
C PRO A 7 -4.94 -13.64 -4.67
N ASN A 8 -5.75 -12.78 -4.07
CA ASN A 8 -6.14 -11.49 -4.66
C ASN A 8 -5.38 -10.29 -4.06
N VAL A 9 -4.35 -10.55 -3.24
CA VAL A 9 -3.54 -9.51 -2.62
C VAL A 9 -2.31 -9.24 -3.48
N GLU A 10 -2.16 -7.99 -3.90
CA GLU A 10 -0.98 -7.51 -4.61
C GLU A 10 0.11 -7.11 -3.61
N VAL A 11 1.33 -7.61 -3.81
CA VAL A 11 2.51 -7.16 -3.06
C VAL A 11 3.12 -5.97 -3.77
N ILE A 12 3.04 -4.78 -3.16
CA ILE A 12 3.48 -3.52 -3.78
C ILE A 12 4.84 -3.02 -3.25
N ALA A 13 5.34 -3.56 -2.14
CA ALA A 13 6.72 -3.31 -1.68
C ALA A 13 7.28 -4.44 -0.81
N LYS A 14 8.60 -4.64 -0.94
CA LYS A 14 9.40 -5.52 -0.08
C LYS A 14 10.63 -4.77 0.45
N PHE A 15 11.08 -5.13 1.64
CA PHE A 15 12.32 -4.63 2.24
C PHE A 15 13.07 -5.81 2.87
N ASN A 16 14.31 -6.03 2.48
CA ASN A 16 15.10 -7.21 2.87
C ASN A 16 14.32 -8.52 2.66
N GLU A 17 13.75 -8.70 1.47
CA GLU A 17 12.93 -9.86 1.05
C GLU A 17 11.59 -10.04 1.80
N GLU A 18 11.36 -9.32 2.90
CA GLU A 18 10.11 -9.31 3.67
C GLU A 18 9.08 -8.38 3.04
N ILE A 19 7.81 -8.79 3.08
CA ILE A 19 6.70 -8.00 2.55
C ILE A 19 6.35 -6.89 3.54
N ILE A 20 6.32 -5.63 3.07
CA ILE A 20 6.07 -4.44 3.89
C ILE A 20 4.89 -3.59 3.43
N ALA A 21 4.43 -3.75 2.18
CA ALA A 21 3.24 -3.09 1.69
C ALA A 21 2.46 -3.98 0.73
N ILE A 22 1.14 -3.97 0.90
CA ILE A 22 0.18 -4.74 0.09
C ILE A 22 -0.99 -3.86 -0.33
N LYS A 23 -1.68 -4.29 -1.38
CA LYS A 23 -2.93 -3.70 -1.84
C LYS A 23 -3.93 -4.80 -2.18
N GLN A 24 -5.18 -4.62 -1.77
CA GLN A 24 -6.31 -5.45 -2.22
C GLN A 24 -7.47 -4.51 -2.53
N ASP A 25 -7.91 -4.48 -3.79
CA ASP A 25 -8.96 -3.57 -4.27
C ASP A 25 -8.66 -2.10 -3.91
N ASN A 26 -9.50 -1.48 -3.08
CA ASN A 26 -9.39 -0.11 -2.59
C ASN A 26 -8.70 0.00 -1.21
N ILE A 27 -8.08 -1.07 -0.73
CA ILE A 27 -7.41 -1.15 0.57
C ILE A 27 -5.90 -1.23 0.36
N ILE A 28 -5.15 -0.40 1.10
CA ILE A 28 -3.70 -0.49 1.22
C ILE A 28 -3.35 -0.89 2.66
N GLY A 29 -2.40 -1.81 2.82
CA GLY A 29 -1.82 -2.16 4.11
C GLY A 29 -0.31 -1.97 4.10
N VAL A 30 0.24 -1.36 5.15
CA VAL A 30 1.68 -1.17 5.34
C VAL A 30 2.13 -1.65 6.71
N ALA A 31 3.34 -2.20 6.78
CA ALA A 31 3.98 -2.69 8.01
C ALA A 31 4.92 -1.64 8.65
N PHE A 32 4.81 -0.38 8.24
CA PHE A 32 5.60 0.75 8.70
C PHE A 32 4.72 1.99 8.81
N HIS A 33 5.28 3.07 9.35
CA HIS A 33 4.62 4.37 9.54
C HIS A 33 4.98 5.34 8.40
N PRO A 34 4.22 5.39 7.29
CA PRO A 34 4.55 6.24 6.15
C PRO A 34 4.56 7.74 6.50
N GLU A 35 3.79 8.15 7.51
CA GLU A 35 3.66 9.52 7.99
C GLU A 35 4.94 10.08 8.63
N LEU A 36 5.81 9.21 9.15
CA LEU A 36 7.00 9.63 9.90
C LEU A 36 8.20 9.98 9.00
N SER A 37 8.13 9.69 7.70
CA SER A 37 9.24 9.92 6.77
C SER A 37 9.27 11.33 6.16
N GLY A 38 8.14 12.06 6.20
CA GLY A 38 7.94 13.29 5.42
C GLY A 38 7.75 13.05 3.91
N ASP A 39 7.91 11.81 3.42
CA ASP A 39 7.70 11.44 2.02
C ASP A 39 6.22 11.15 1.75
N LEU A 40 5.62 11.95 0.87
CA LEU A 40 4.19 11.87 0.57
C LEU A 40 3.86 10.91 -0.58
N ARG A 41 4.81 10.16 -1.15
CA ARG A 41 4.53 9.31 -2.32
C ARG A 41 3.45 8.26 -2.06
N LEU A 42 3.47 7.58 -0.91
CA LEU A 42 2.42 6.61 -0.57
C LEU A 42 1.07 7.30 -0.34
N HIS A 43 1.07 8.46 0.32
CA HIS A 43 -0.15 9.25 0.56
C HIS A 43 -0.77 9.74 -0.75
N LYS A 44 0.06 10.20 -1.71
CA LYS A 44 -0.37 10.57 -3.06
C LYS A 44 -0.93 9.38 -3.82
N PHE A 45 -0.26 8.23 -3.76
CA PHE A 45 -0.74 6.99 -4.35
C PHE A 45 -2.14 6.61 -3.83
N PHE A 46 -2.36 6.67 -2.51
CA PHE A 46 -3.68 6.44 -1.93
C PHE A 46 -4.70 7.50 -2.38
N PHE A 47 -4.31 8.77 -2.42
CA PHE A 47 -5.18 9.86 -2.87
C PHE A 47 -5.62 9.69 -4.33
N ASP A 48 -4.70 9.27 -5.21
CA ASP A 48 -5.00 9.01 -6.62
C ASP A 48 -5.98 7.83 -6.77
N MET A 49 -5.84 6.76 -5.96
CA MET A 49 -6.84 5.69 -5.90
C MET A 49 -8.24 6.18 -5.52
N VAL A 50 -8.33 7.12 -4.56
CA VAL A 50 -9.62 7.73 -4.17
C VAL A 50 -10.19 8.57 -5.32
N LYS A 51 -9.36 9.36 -6.00
CA LYS A 51 -9.79 10.14 -7.17
C LYS A 51 -10.33 9.26 -8.28
N GLU A 52 -9.62 8.18 -8.62
CA GLU A 52 -10.08 7.21 -9.63
C GLU A 52 -11.43 6.58 -9.26
N ARG A 53 -11.66 6.33 -7.97
CA ARG A 53 -12.93 5.77 -7.49
C ARG A 53 -14.10 6.75 -7.58
N VAL A 54 -13.85 8.05 -7.40
CA VAL A 54 -14.86 9.11 -7.47
C VAL A 54 -15.18 9.49 -8.91
N ASN A 55 -14.20 9.42 -9.82
CA ASN A 55 -14.38 9.75 -11.24
C ASN A 55 -14.96 8.59 -12.08
N LYS A 56 -15.20 7.43 -11.46
CA LYS A 56 -15.92 6.28 -12.03
C LYS A 56 -17.39 6.33 -11.67
#